data_AF-A0A935D3L8-F1
#
_entry.id   AF-A0A935D3L8-F1
#
_cell.length_a   1.000
_cell.length_b   1.000
_cell.length_c   1.000
_cell.angle_alpha   90.00
_cell.angle_beta   90.00
_cell.angle_gamma   90.00
#
_symmetry.space_group_name_H-M   'P 1'
#
loop_
_entity.id
_entity.type
_entity.pdbx_description
1 polymer ?
#
loop_
_entity_poly.entity_id
_entity_poly.type
_entity_poly.pdbx_seq_one_letter_code
_entity_poly.pdbx_strand_id
1 'polypeptide(L)'
;MNFGPPGGGGGPPWGGGNRGPGAPQQPPQPPQHQGYAPSPPQQGYAPPPHYGPPQGPPHAHAPSPYGPPQPPFPQHPAPHAQPPYAPPQGGHAHAAAASAVAPPRAPAGPAGKPLARLPLQIGTTATWGAGRAAATLFPGIAFIGGGFALVSEAHEAEVLIFPAILGGLFIAYAFTHMWTALKTRASDLLLYPEGVQIDGGRHGGARLPWQELTPPYAHVEQTEASRLTVWRIFVFALSLLARNSQVSSPLAKVTVWRLWVHQHGQPRLLGESDRPIEADSMRAAASSIEAVVSGQKYVAEAPAVQQHIAVCGGCGSPAVPDDAPAVKCAFCQAWVELPPQVRGQAAAAKAMAHTRTRSAQMIAKLLDQPRAASSNVWLLMFTLFMFGAWPLSWTLTAVRVLEAGYEGKDIAFLMFPLAAVLAGFFLARGRLADRGALQMLTLGFGALAPRREGEPSRCRRCQGPLPEVGLGGVAQCRYCTAENIVGLDLRPTVDQARTEQLTFDDALSTRSRERVLWGVLSALALVALVGWIAGTVAYVIS
;
A
#
# COMPACT_ATOMS: atom_id res chain seq x y z
N MET A 1 57.39 19.02 -30.60
CA MET A 1 56.21 19.62 -29.92
C MET A 1 55.35 18.45 -29.44
N ASN A 2 55.70 17.73 -28.38
CA ASN A 2 55.66 18.06 -26.95
C ASN A 2 54.29 18.57 -26.46
N PHE A 3 53.42 17.63 -26.09
CA PHE A 3 52.32 17.83 -25.17
C PHE A 3 52.37 16.72 -24.13
N GLY A 4 52.83 17.09 -22.93
CA GLY A 4 52.83 16.22 -21.76
C GLY A 4 51.44 16.11 -21.12
N PRO A 5 51.21 15.08 -20.28
CA PRO A 5 49.98 14.95 -19.51
C PRO A 5 50.03 15.81 -18.23
N PRO A 6 48.90 16.41 -17.79
CA PRO A 6 48.84 17.06 -16.50
C PRO A 6 48.34 16.10 -15.40
N GLY A 7 49.05 16.12 -14.28
CA GLY A 7 48.41 16.28 -12.96
C GLY A 7 47.92 15.03 -12.24
N GLY A 8 48.80 14.42 -11.44
CA GLY A 8 48.42 13.53 -10.35
C GLY A 8 47.92 14.30 -9.13
N GLY A 9 46.80 13.85 -8.55
CA GLY A 9 46.33 14.22 -7.21
C GLY A 9 46.58 13.05 -6.26
N GLY A 10 47.32 13.31 -5.18
CA GLY A 10 47.79 12.32 -4.22
C GLY A 10 46.69 11.68 -3.37
N GLY A 11 46.79 10.37 -3.18
CA GLY A 11 46.12 9.62 -2.13
C GLY A 11 47.02 9.47 -0.89
N PRO A 12 46.45 9.36 0.32
CA PRO A 12 47.22 9.26 1.56
C PRO A 12 47.86 7.88 1.76
N PRO A 13 48.97 7.80 2.53
CA PRO A 13 49.79 6.59 2.63
C PRO A 13 49.19 5.57 3.60
N TRP A 14 49.11 4.32 3.16
CA TRP A 14 48.91 3.17 4.04
C TRP A 14 50.25 2.79 4.69
N GLY A 15 50.41 3.16 5.95
CA GLY A 15 51.52 2.70 6.79
C GLY A 15 51.31 1.24 7.20
N GLY A 16 52.14 0.34 6.66
CA GLY A 16 52.25 -1.04 7.11
C GLY A 16 53.02 -1.13 8.42
N GLY A 17 52.35 -1.63 9.46
CA GLY A 17 52.96 -1.96 10.75
C GLY A 17 52.82 -3.46 11.02
N ASN A 18 53.96 -4.17 10.97
CA ASN A 18 54.13 -5.54 11.44
C ASN A 18 53.63 -5.71 12.89
N ARG A 19 52.77 -6.70 13.14
CA ARG A 19 52.54 -7.27 14.48
C ARG A 19 52.62 -8.80 14.39
N GLY A 20 53.52 -9.36 15.19
CA GLY A 20 53.68 -10.80 15.37
C GLY A 20 52.48 -11.46 16.08
N PRO A 21 52.51 -12.80 16.22
CA PRO A 21 51.36 -13.58 16.66
C PRO A 21 51.11 -13.40 18.16
N GLY A 22 50.05 -12.66 18.50
CA GLY A 22 49.49 -12.56 19.84
C GLY A 22 48.43 -13.64 20.08
N ALA A 23 48.47 -14.24 21.29
CA ALA A 23 47.58 -15.28 21.80
C ALA A 23 46.07 -14.94 21.70
N PRO A 24 45.17 -15.94 21.69
CA PRO A 24 43.73 -15.74 21.54
C PRO A 24 43.14 -14.97 22.73
N GLN A 25 42.50 -13.83 22.44
CA GLN A 25 41.73 -13.06 23.41
C GLN A 25 40.39 -13.73 23.70
N GLN A 26 40.08 -13.92 24.98
CA GLN A 26 38.76 -14.31 25.46
C GLN A 26 37.72 -13.21 25.20
N PRO A 27 36.45 -13.56 24.92
CA PRO A 27 35.39 -12.60 24.74
C PRO A 27 35.08 -11.83 26.04
N PRO A 28 34.63 -10.56 25.94
CA PRO A 28 34.38 -9.71 27.10
C PRO A 28 33.21 -10.23 27.93
N GLN A 29 33.41 -10.30 29.24
CA GLN A 29 32.34 -10.59 30.20
C GLN A 29 31.34 -9.41 30.25
N PRO A 30 30.03 -9.69 30.37
CA PRO A 30 29.02 -8.66 30.55
C PRO A 30 29.17 -7.94 31.90
N PRO A 31 28.74 -6.68 32.00
CA PRO A 31 28.91 -5.86 33.20
C PRO A 31 28.12 -6.42 34.38
N GLN A 32 28.81 -6.55 35.51
CA GLN A 32 28.20 -6.88 36.80
C GLN A 32 27.40 -5.66 37.31
N HIS A 33 26.09 -5.85 37.49
CA HIS A 33 25.22 -4.86 38.11
C HIS A 33 25.56 -4.69 39.60
N GLN A 34 26.12 -3.54 39.97
CA GLN A 34 26.24 -3.10 41.35
C GLN A 34 24.91 -2.47 41.83
N GLY A 35 24.36 -3.05 42.90
CA GLY A 35 23.59 -2.42 43.97
C GLY A 35 22.45 -1.45 43.62
N TYR A 36 21.22 -1.95 43.57
CA TYR A 36 20.03 -1.13 43.84
C TYR A 36 19.70 -1.16 45.34
N ALA A 37 19.36 0.01 45.88
CA ALA A 37 18.87 0.21 47.25
C ALA A 37 17.52 -0.51 47.50
N PRO A 38 17.23 -0.95 48.74
CA PRO A 38 15.98 -1.64 49.06
C PRO A 38 14.77 -0.73 48.88
N SER A 39 13.77 -1.24 48.17
CA SER A 39 12.47 -0.60 48.01
C SER A 39 11.66 -0.61 49.32
N PRO A 40 10.80 0.38 49.58
CA PRO A 40 9.91 0.38 50.74
C PRO A 40 8.90 -0.78 50.69
N PRO A 41 8.38 -1.23 51.85
CA PRO A 41 7.49 -2.39 51.94
C PRO A 41 6.19 -2.14 51.16
N GLN A 42 5.93 -3.00 50.18
CA GLN A 42 4.67 -3.03 49.44
C GLN A 42 3.54 -3.46 50.39
N GLN A 43 2.52 -2.61 50.52
CA GLN A 43 1.22 -3.02 51.03
C GLN A 43 0.62 -4.05 50.07
N GLY A 44 0.14 -5.16 50.64
CA GLY A 44 -0.29 -6.34 49.91
C GLY A 44 -1.41 -6.06 48.91
N TYR A 45 -1.10 -6.19 47.63
CA TYR A 45 -2.09 -6.42 46.59
C TYR A 45 -2.49 -7.90 46.61
N ALA A 46 -3.80 -8.15 46.71
CA ALA A 46 -4.37 -9.48 46.52
C ALA A 46 -4.03 -10.00 45.10
N PRO A 47 -3.67 -11.27 44.95
CA PRO A 47 -3.35 -11.84 43.65
C PRO A 47 -4.59 -11.83 42.74
N PRO A 48 -4.44 -11.51 41.44
CA PRO A 48 -5.51 -11.68 40.48
C PRO A 48 -5.85 -13.18 40.33
N PRO A 49 -7.12 -13.54 40.09
CA PRO A 49 -7.51 -14.93 39.94
C PRO A 49 -6.85 -15.56 38.71
N HIS A 50 -6.27 -16.75 38.92
CA HIS A 50 -5.79 -17.62 37.86
C HIS A 50 -6.95 -18.03 36.94
N TYR A 51 -6.98 -17.50 35.72
CA TYR A 51 -7.76 -18.09 34.64
C TYR A 51 -6.97 -19.26 34.06
N GLY A 52 -7.40 -20.48 34.42
CA GLY A 52 -6.98 -21.70 33.73
C GLY A 52 -7.57 -21.79 32.31
N PRO A 53 -7.01 -22.65 31.44
CA PRO A 53 -7.60 -22.92 30.13
C PRO A 53 -9.02 -23.50 30.30
N PRO A 54 -9.95 -23.21 29.37
CA PRO A 54 -11.33 -23.65 29.47
C PRO A 54 -11.40 -25.18 29.54
N GLN A 55 -11.92 -25.68 30.66
CA GLN A 55 -12.25 -27.09 30.81
C GLN A 55 -13.40 -27.41 29.85
N GLY A 56 -13.16 -28.36 28.93
CA GLY A 56 -14.21 -28.93 28.11
C GLY A 56 -15.26 -29.63 28.99
N PRO A 57 -16.52 -29.71 28.52
CA PRO A 57 -17.58 -30.36 29.26
C PRO A 57 -17.30 -31.87 29.47
N PRO A 58 -17.77 -32.45 30.58
CA PRO A 58 -17.53 -33.85 30.90
C PRO A 58 -18.20 -34.78 29.88
N HIS A 59 -17.48 -35.82 29.47
CA HIS A 59 -18.02 -36.93 28.70
C HIS A 59 -19.13 -37.63 29.51
N ALA A 60 -20.38 -37.37 29.11
CA ALA A 60 -21.54 -38.13 29.52
C ALA A 60 -21.96 -39.09 28.39
N HIS A 61 -22.44 -40.26 28.81
CA HIS A 61 -22.77 -41.45 28.04
C HIS A 61 -23.69 -41.22 26.82
N ALA A 62 -23.57 -42.15 25.87
CA ALA A 62 -24.32 -42.23 24.62
C ALA A 62 -25.84 -42.02 24.79
N PRO A 63 -26.49 -41.20 23.94
CA PRO A 63 -27.93 -40.97 24.05
C PRO A 63 -28.75 -42.04 23.32
N SER A 64 -29.79 -42.47 24.03
CA SER A 64 -30.96 -43.22 23.55
C SER A 64 -31.74 -42.41 22.50
N PRO A 65 -32.39 -43.03 21.48
CA PRO A 65 -32.95 -42.34 20.31
C PRO A 65 -34.29 -41.61 20.53
N TYR A 66 -34.74 -41.40 21.77
CA TYR A 66 -35.99 -40.67 22.03
C TYR A 66 -35.82 -39.67 23.17
N GLY A 67 -35.66 -38.40 22.81
CA GLY A 67 -35.71 -37.25 23.73
C GLY A 67 -37.01 -36.45 23.54
N PRO A 68 -37.51 -35.78 24.60
CA PRO A 68 -38.76 -35.03 24.60
C PRO A 68 -38.70 -33.75 23.76
N PRO A 69 -39.86 -33.20 23.33
CA PRO A 69 -39.91 -32.02 22.46
C PRO A 69 -39.31 -30.79 23.15
N GLN A 70 -38.43 -30.10 22.43
CA GLN A 70 -37.86 -28.83 22.89
C GLN A 70 -38.91 -27.70 22.89
N PRO A 71 -38.86 -26.77 23.85
CA PRO A 71 -39.66 -25.56 23.80
C PRO A 71 -39.20 -24.65 22.63
N PRO A 72 -40.11 -23.89 22.01
CA PRO A 72 -39.80 -23.07 20.86
C PRO A 72 -38.87 -21.91 21.23
N PHE A 73 -37.80 -21.75 20.43
CA PHE A 73 -36.90 -20.60 20.50
C PHE A 73 -37.65 -19.28 20.23
N PRO A 74 -37.25 -18.16 20.86
CA PRO A 74 -37.69 -16.83 20.44
C PRO A 74 -37.23 -16.59 19.00
N GLN A 75 -38.20 -16.48 18.10
CA GLN A 75 -37.97 -16.12 16.71
C GLN A 75 -37.46 -14.68 16.65
N HIS A 76 -36.22 -14.49 16.20
CA HIS A 76 -35.83 -13.19 15.65
C HIS A 76 -36.75 -12.91 14.45
N PRO A 77 -37.36 -11.72 14.33
CA PRO A 77 -38.19 -11.39 13.19
C PRO A 77 -37.34 -11.53 11.93
N ALA A 78 -37.82 -12.37 11.02
CA ALA A 78 -37.28 -12.50 9.69
C ALA A 78 -37.16 -11.11 9.03
N PRO A 79 -36.14 -10.86 8.20
CA PRO A 79 -36.14 -9.69 7.34
C PRO A 79 -37.42 -9.76 6.51
N HIS A 80 -38.31 -8.79 6.72
CA HIS A 80 -39.53 -8.68 5.93
C HIS A 80 -39.12 -8.66 4.46
N ALA A 81 -39.55 -9.69 3.74
CA ALA A 81 -39.60 -9.65 2.28
C ALA A 81 -40.38 -8.37 1.92
N GLN A 82 -39.71 -7.44 1.24
CA GLN A 82 -40.42 -6.33 0.64
C GLN A 82 -41.50 -6.93 -0.27
N PRO A 83 -42.78 -6.54 -0.11
CA PRO A 83 -43.81 -6.96 -1.03
C PRO A 83 -43.40 -6.54 -2.45
N PRO A 84 -43.71 -7.35 -3.48
CA PRO A 84 -43.51 -6.93 -4.86
C PRO A 84 -44.22 -5.60 -5.05
N TYR A 85 -43.46 -4.60 -5.51
CA TYR A 85 -43.97 -3.29 -5.86
C TYR A 85 -44.99 -3.50 -6.99
N ALA A 86 -46.28 -3.49 -6.63
CA ALA A 86 -47.35 -3.45 -7.61
C ALA A 86 -47.24 -2.08 -8.31
N PRO A 87 -47.03 -2.04 -9.64
CA PRO A 87 -47.03 -0.76 -10.34
C PRO A 87 -48.44 -0.14 -10.18
N PRO A 88 -48.54 1.17 -9.89
CA PRO A 88 -49.82 1.84 -9.90
C PRO A 88 -50.44 1.72 -11.29
N GLN A 89 -51.53 0.96 -11.39
CA GLN A 89 -52.43 1.00 -12.53
C GLN A 89 -53.29 2.27 -12.41
N GLY A 90 -53.24 3.11 -13.44
CA GLY A 90 -54.24 4.16 -13.65
C GLY A 90 -53.64 5.53 -13.90
N GLY A 91 -53.71 5.98 -15.15
CA GLY A 91 -53.57 7.39 -15.50
C GLY A 91 -52.81 7.62 -16.79
N HIS A 92 -53.46 7.42 -17.94
CA HIS A 92 -53.04 8.03 -19.20
C HIS A 92 -53.14 9.55 -19.09
N ALA A 93 -52.09 10.18 -18.58
CA ALA A 93 -51.85 11.61 -18.72
C ALA A 93 -50.70 11.80 -19.71
N HIS A 94 -51.01 12.41 -20.85
CA HIS A 94 -50.02 12.87 -21.82
C HIS A 94 -49.12 13.93 -21.19
N ALA A 95 -48.02 13.50 -20.55
CA ALA A 95 -46.96 14.39 -20.12
C ALA A 95 -46.05 14.69 -21.32
N ALA A 96 -46.11 15.94 -21.77
CA ALA A 96 -45.21 16.50 -22.77
C ALA A 96 -43.75 16.20 -22.38
N ALA A 97 -43.00 15.66 -23.33
CA ALA A 97 -41.56 15.49 -23.25
C ALA A 97 -40.90 16.88 -23.16
N ALA A 98 -40.77 17.40 -21.94
CA ALA A 98 -39.85 18.47 -21.65
C ALA A 98 -38.44 17.88 -21.78
N SER A 99 -37.83 18.09 -22.95
CA SER A 99 -36.40 17.94 -23.17
C SER A 99 -35.64 18.65 -22.06
N ALA A 100 -35.23 17.90 -21.05
CA ALA A 100 -34.29 18.39 -20.05
C ALA A 100 -32.97 18.66 -20.78
N VAL A 101 -32.78 19.92 -21.17
CA VAL A 101 -31.50 20.43 -21.64
C VAL A 101 -30.49 20.11 -20.54
N ALA A 102 -29.62 19.13 -20.80
CA ALA A 102 -28.52 18.82 -19.91
C ALA A 102 -27.77 20.13 -19.63
N PRO A 103 -27.53 20.50 -18.36
CA PRO A 103 -26.84 21.73 -18.04
C PRO A 103 -25.50 21.75 -18.80
N PRO A 104 -25.13 22.89 -19.42
CA PRO A 104 -23.90 23.00 -20.18
C PRO A 104 -22.74 22.57 -19.30
N ARG A 105 -21.97 21.58 -19.78
CA ARG A 105 -20.69 21.16 -19.16
C ARG A 105 -19.86 22.42 -18.97
N ALA A 106 -19.64 22.82 -17.71
CA ALA A 106 -18.76 23.95 -17.41
C ALA A 106 -17.41 23.72 -18.10
N PRO A 107 -16.91 24.67 -18.90
CA PRO A 107 -15.62 24.54 -19.54
C PRO A 107 -14.56 24.34 -18.46
N ALA A 108 -13.72 23.33 -18.65
CA ALA A 108 -12.61 23.04 -17.74
C ALA A 108 -11.64 24.23 -17.76
N GLY A 109 -11.78 25.14 -16.79
CA GLY A 109 -10.72 26.11 -16.50
C GLY A 109 -9.39 25.40 -16.28
N PRO A 110 -8.24 26.09 -16.44
CA PRO A 110 -6.94 25.50 -16.17
C PRO A 110 -6.97 24.95 -14.75
N ALA A 111 -6.86 23.62 -14.63
CA ALA A 111 -7.01 22.93 -13.37
C ALA A 111 -5.97 23.50 -12.39
N GLY A 112 -6.45 24.08 -11.28
CA GLY A 112 -5.58 24.59 -10.22
C GLY A 112 -4.67 23.48 -9.70
N LYS A 113 -3.64 23.81 -8.92
CA LYS A 113 -2.84 22.77 -8.25
C LYS A 113 -3.76 21.99 -7.29
N PRO A 114 -3.79 20.64 -7.32
CA PRO A 114 -4.62 19.88 -6.40
C PRO A 114 -4.18 20.17 -4.95
N LEU A 115 -5.16 20.31 -4.05
CA LEU A 115 -4.96 20.50 -2.62
C LEU A 115 -4.23 19.29 -2.02
N ALA A 116 -4.63 18.09 -2.44
CA ALA A 116 -4.01 16.85 -2.04
C ALA A 116 -4.10 15.78 -3.13
N ARG A 117 -3.15 14.85 -3.09
CA ARG A 117 -3.15 13.63 -3.91
C ARG A 117 -3.10 12.42 -2.98
N LEU A 118 -4.07 11.53 -3.13
CA LEU A 118 -4.21 10.30 -2.38
C LEU A 118 -4.15 9.10 -3.33
N PRO A 119 -3.18 8.18 -3.21
CA PRO A 119 -3.20 6.97 -4.02
C PRO A 119 -4.41 6.13 -3.62
N LEU A 120 -5.34 5.91 -4.54
CA LEU A 120 -6.56 5.12 -4.29
C LEU A 120 -6.31 3.64 -4.54
N GLN A 121 -5.70 3.32 -5.69
CA GLN A 121 -5.20 1.99 -6.02
C GLN A 121 -3.72 2.12 -6.36
N ILE A 122 -2.88 1.36 -5.68
CA ILE A 122 -1.44 1.39 -5.93
C ILE A 122 -1.14 0.70 -7.27
N GLY A 123 -1.96 -0.28 -7.68
CA GLY A 123 -1.76 -1.10 -8.88
C GLY A 123 -1.14 -2.47 -8.54
N THR A 124 -1.06 -2.81 -7.26
CA THR A 124 -0.50 -4.10 -6.81
C THR A 124 -1.39 -5.25 -7.27
N THR A 125 -2.70 -5.11 -7.11
CA THR A 125 -3.71 -6.06 -7.61
C THR A 125 -3.59 -6.27 -9.12
N ALA A 126 -3.40 -5.18 -9.89
CA ALA A 126 -3.18 -5.28 -11.32
C ALA A 126 -1.90 -6.03 -11.69
N THR A 127 -0.80 -5.76 -10.99
CA THR A 127 0.48 -6.45 -11.21
C THR A 127 0.36 -7.94 -10.94
N TRP A 128 -0.28 -8.32 -9.82
CA TRP A 128 -0.55 -9.72 -9.49
C TRP A 128 -1.48 -10.39 -10.49
N GLY A 129 -2.52 -9.70 -10.94
CA GLY A 129 -3.44 -10.20 -11.96
C GLY A 129 -2.73 -10.45 -13.29
N ALA A 130 -1.92 -9.50 -13.76
CA ALA A 130 -1.15 -9.64 -14.99
C ALA A 130 -0.13 -10.78 -14.91
N GLY A 131 0.64 -10.87 -13.82
CA GLY A 131 1.62 -11.95 -13.63
C GLY A 131 0.97 -13.33 -13.57
N ARG A 132 -0.15 -13.47 -12.84
CA ARG A 132 -0.93 -14.73 -12.79
C ARG A 132 -1.49 -15.09 -14.16
N ALA A 133 -2.08 -14.13 -14.87
CA ALA A 133 -2.63 -14.36 -16.19
C ALA A 133 -1.55 -14.78 -17.20
N ALA A 134 -0.39 -14.13 -17.19
CA ALA A 134 0.74 -14.51 -18.04
C ALA A 134 1.27 -15.90 -17.69
N ALA A 135 1.34 -16.24 -16.40
CA ALA A 135 1.83 -17.54 -15.94
C ALA A 135 0.88 -18.72 -16.27
N THR A 136 -0.41 -18.48 -16.51
CA THR A 136 -1.39 -19.57 -16.71
C THR A 136 -2.01 -19.62 -18.10
N LEU A 137 -2.08 -18.52 -18.85
CA LEU A 137 -2.76 -18.49 -20.15
C LEU A 137 -2.15 -19.50 -21.13
N PHE A 138 -0.85 -19.39 -21.34
CA PHE A 138 -0.13 -20.18 -22.33
C PHE A 138 0.04 -21.65 -21.91
N PRO A 139 0.34 -21.98 -20.63
CA PRO A 139 0.22 -23.35 -20.17
C PRO A 139 -1.18 -23.92 -20.38
N GLY A 140 -2.24 -23.14 -20.15
CA GLY A 140 -3.61 -23.56 -20.43
C GLY A 140 -3.83 -23.92 -21.90
N ILE A 141 -3.34 -23.07 -22.81
CA ILE A 141 -3.38 -23.35 -24.26
C ILE A 141 -2.56 -24.61 -24.61
N ALA A 142 -1.37 -24.77 -24.03
CA ALA A 142 -0.51 -25.91 -24.26
C ALA A 142 -1.13 -27.23 -23.76
N PHE A 143 -1.83 -27.23 -22.62
CA PHE A 143 -2.56 -28.40 -22.13
C PHE A 143 -3.68 -28.82 -23.08
N ILE A 144 -4.43 -27.87 -23.65
CA ILE A 144 -5.47 -28.17 -24.62
C ILE A 144 -4.85 -28.73 -25.91
N GLY A 145 -3.85 -28.03 -26.47
CA GLY A 145 -3.18 -28.43 -27.71
C GLY A 145 -2.51 -29.80 -27.58
N GLY A 146 -1.78 -30.04 -26.49
CA GLY A 146 -1.16 -31.32 -26.20
C GLY A 146 -2.17 -32.45 -25.97
N GLY A 147 -3.30 -32.16 -25.31
CA GLY A 147 -4.40 -33.11 -25.18
C GLY A 147 -4.98 -33.55 -26.53
N PHE A 148 -5.18 -32.60 -27.46
CA PHE A 148 -5.64 -32.92 -28.81
C PHE A 148 -4.63 -33.78 -29.58
N ALA A 149 -3.33 -33.47 -29.46
CA ALA A 149 -2.27 -34.27 -30.08
C ALA A 149 -2.26 -35.71 -29.55
N LEU A 150 -2.33 -35.90 -28.22
CA LEU A 150 -2.34 -37.23 -27.61
C LEU A 150 -3.55 -38.07 -28.04
N VAL A 151 -4.73 -37.46 -28.17
CA VAL A 151 -5.95 -38.17 -28.58
C VAL A 151 -5.90 -38.59 -30.04
N SER A 152 -5.25 -37.78 -30.87
CA SER A 152 -5.02 -38.14 -32.28
C SER A 152 -4.14 -39.38 -32.44
N GLU A 153 -3.27 -39.65 -31.47
CA GLU A 153 -2.38 -40.82 -31.46
C GLU A 153 -2.97 -42.03 -30.71
N ALA A 154 -3.60 -41.81 -29.55
CA ALA A 154 -4.04 -42.88 -28.66
C ALA A 154 -5.43 -43.46 -28.98
N HIS A 155 -6.24 -42.78 -29.82
CA HIS A 155 -7.64 -43.12 -30.11
C HIS A 155 -8.60 -43.24 -28.90
N GLU A 156 -8.15 -42.90 -27.69
CA GLU A 156 -8.95 -42.91 -26.47
C GLU A 156 -9.44 -41.49 -26.11
N ALA A 157 -10.73 -41.23 -26.31
CA ALA A 157 -11.32 -39.92 -26.02
C ALA A 157 -11.25 -39.53 -24.53
N GLU A 158 -11.16 -40.50 -23.61
CA GLU A 158 -11.05 -40.24 -22.17
C GLU A 158 -9.76 -39.49 -21.80
N VAL A 159 -8.68 -39.69 -22.57
CA VAL A 159 -7.39 -39.02 -22.38
C VAL A 159 -7.49 -37.51 -22.68
N LEU A 160 -8.46 -37.07 -23.50
CA LEU A 160 -8.67 -35.65 -23.81
C LEU A 160 -9.27 -34.87 -22.66
N ILE A 161 -10.14 -35.53 -21.88
CA ILE A 161 -11.07 -34.84 -20.97
C ILE A 161 -10.28 -34.07 -19.90
N PHE A 162 -9.28 -34.70 -19.30
CA PHE A 162 -8.51 -34.07 -18.23
C PHE A 162 -7.67 -32.86 -18.71
N PRO A 163 -6.80 -32.97 -19.73
CA PRO A 163 -6.05 -31.84 -20.26
C PRO A 163 -6.95 -30.70 -20.76
N ALA A 164 -8.08 -31.04 -21.40
CA ALA A 164 -9.03 -30.04 -21.89
C ALA A 164 -9.70 -29.27 -20.74
N ILE A 165 -10.15 -29.96 -19.68
CA ILE A 165 -10.74 -29.31 -18.51
C ILE A 165 -9.70 -28.46 -17.78
N LEU A 166 -8.52 -29.01 -17.50
CA LEU A 166 -7.46 -28.28 -16.79
C LEU A 166 -6.99 -27.06 -17.59
N GLY A 167 -6.75 -27.24 -18.88
CA GLY A 167 -6.36 -26.16 -19.79
C GLY A 167 -7.44 -25.08 -19.92
N GLY A 168 -8.71 -25.48 -20.04
CA GLY A 168 -9.84 -24.57 -20.07
C GLY A 168 -9.97 -23.74 -18.78
N LEU A 169 -9.77 -24.36 -17.62
CA LEU A 169 -9.76 -23.67 -16.32
C LEU A 169 -8.60 -22.68 -16.19
N PHE A 170 -7.40 -23.02 -16.68
CA PHE A 170 -6.25 -22.11 -16.71
C PHE A 170 -6.47 -20.91 -17.62
N ILE A 171 -7.10 -21.11 -18.78
CA ILE A 171 -7.49 -20.02 -19.69
C ILE A 171 -8.52 -19.12 -19.02
N ALA A 172 -9.59 -19.69 -18.44
CA ALA A 172 -10.62 -18.92 -17.73
C ALA A 172 -10.04 -18.13 -16.55
N TYR A 173 -9.13 -18.75 -15.79
CA TYR A 173 -8.37 -18.09 -14.72
C TYR A 173 -7.54 -16.91 -15.23
N ALA A 174 -6.82 -17.11 -16.33
CA ALA A 174 -6.00 -16.07 -16.94
C ALA A 174 -6.85 -14.88 -17.42
N PHE A 175 -7.95 -15.14 -18.14
CA PHE A 175 -8.86 -14.09 -18.59
C PHE A 175 -9.47 -13.32 -17.42
N THR A 176 -9.91 -14.02 -16.37
CA THR A 176 -10.47 -13.38 -15.17
C THR A 176 -9.44 -12.47 -14.49
N HIS A 177 -8.20 -12.93 -14.35
CA HIS A 177 -7.14 -12.13 -13.72
C HIS A 177 -6.65 -10.98 -14.60
N MET A 178 -6.59 -11.16 -15.92
CA MET A 178 -6.30 -10.08 -16.87
C MET A 178 -7.39 -9.00 -16.80
N TRP A 179 -8.65 -9.41 -16.83
CA TRP A 179 -9.79 -8.50 -16.71
C TRP A 179 -9.77 -7.73 -15.38
N THR A 180 -9.52 -8.42 -14.27
CA THR A 180 -9.31 -7.77 -12.97
C THR A 180 -8.12 -6.82 -13.02
N ALA A 181 -7.00 -7.18 -13.68
CA ALA A 181 -5.83 -6.31 -13.78
C ALA A 181 -6.13 -5.01 -14.55
N LEU A 182 -6.89 -5.09 -15.63
CA LEU A 182 -7.36 -3.92 -16.39
C LEU A 182 -8.31 -3.04 -15.57
N LYS A 183 -9.15 -3.64 -14.72
CA LYS A 183 -10.08 -2.91 -13.84
C LYS A 183 -9.41 -2.29 -12.61
N THR A 184 -8.35 -2.90 -12.10
CA THR A 184 -7.66 -2.52 -10.84
C THR A 184 -6.31 -1.83 -11.08
N ARG A 185 -6.18 -1.19 -12.25
CA ARG A 185 -5.04 -0.33 -12.60
C ARG A 185 -4.84 0.76 -11.53
N ALA A 186 -3.60 1.25 -11.41
CA ALA A 186 -3.28 2.29 -10.44
C ALA A 186 -4.16 3.52 -10.66
N SER A 187 -4.64 4.12 -9.57
CA SER A 187 -5.46 5.33 -9.55
C SER A 187 -5.07 6.24 -8.40
N ASP A 188 -5.15 7.55 -8.64
CA ASP A 188 -4.96 8.61 -7.66
C ASP A 188 -6.27 9.40 -7.53
N LEU A 189 -6.63 9.73 -6.29
CA LEU A 189 -7.68 10.68 -5.95
C LEU A 189 -7.05 12.06 -5.75
N LEU A 190 -7.47 13.04 -6.53
CA LEU A 190 -7.00 14.41 -6.50
C LEU A 190 -8.10 15.29 -5.90
N LEU A 191 -7.82 15.92 -4.77
CA LEU A 191 -8.73 16.86 -4.13
C LEU A 191 -8.45 18.26 -4.66
N TYR A 192 -9.45 18.91 -5.24
CA TYR A 192 -9.39 20.30 -5.69
C TYR A 192 -10.37 21.16 -4.87
N PRO A 193 -10.23 22.50 -4.90
CA PRO A 193 -11.21 23.38 -4.25
C PRO A 193 -12.65 23.17 -4.74
N GLU A 194 -12.84 22.84 -6.02
CA GLU A 194 -14.15 22.68 -6.66
C GLU A 194 -14.75 21.27 -6.55
N GLY A 195 -13.93 20.25 -6.31
CA GLY A 195 -14.38 18.86 -6.31
C GLY A 195 -13.24 17.86 -6.19
N VAL A 196 -13.59 16.60 -6.39
CA VAL A 196 -12.64 15.50 -6.48
C VAL A 196 -12.48 15.04 -7.92
N GLN A 197 -11.26 14.70 -8.31
CA GLN A 197 -10.95 14.10 -9.61
C GLN A 197 -10.20 12.77 -9.42
N ILE A 198 -10.48 11.79 -10.27
CA ILE A 198 -9.69 10.55 -10.34
C ILE A 198 -8.70 10.64 -11.50
N ASP A 199 -7.44 10.34 -11.22
CA ASP A 199 -6.36 10.21 -12.20
C ASP A 199 -5.95 8.74 -12.33
N GLY A 200 -5.99 8.18 -13.54
CA GLY A 200 -5.72 6.76 -13.79
C GLY A 200 -6.84 5.79 -13.39
N GLY A 201 -6.57 4.49 -13.49
CA GLY A 201 -7.51 3.43 -13.10
C GLY A 201 -8.67 3.20 -14.08
N ARG A 202 -9.74 2.58 -13.58
CA ARG A 202 -11.00 2.37 -14.32
C ARG A 202 -11.84 3.64 -14.43
N HIS A 203 -11.77 4.49 -13.41
CA HIS A 203 -12.58 5.70 -13.27
C HIS A 203 -11.78 6.98 -13.58
N GLY A 204 -10.62 6.84 -14.24
CA GLY A 204 -9.75 7.97 -14.60
C GLY A 204 -10.46 9.02 -15.44
N GLY A 205 -10.29 10.28 -15.07
CA GLY A 205 -10.96 11.42 -15.68
C GLY A 205 -12.31 11.78 -15.04
N ALA A 206 -12.86 10.94 -14.16
CA ALA A 206 -14.07 11.30 -13.40
C ALA A 206 -13.81 12.53 -12.53
N ARG A 207 -14.76 13.47 -12.56
CA ARG A 207 -14.79 14.68 -11.73
C ARG A 207 -16.12 14.72 -10.99
N LEU A 208 -16.08 14.96 -9.69
CA LEU A 208 -17.24 15.02 -8.83
C LEU A 208 -17.17 16.34 -8.04
N PRO A 209 -17.94 17.37 -8.45
CA PRO A 209 -18.02 18.63 -7.72
C PRO A 209 -18.53 18.41 -6.29
N TRP A 210 -18.02 19.16 -5.33
CA TRP A 210 -18.40 19.00 -3.91
C TRP A 210 -19.91 19.20 -3.68
N GLN A 211 -20.50 20.16 -4.39
CA GLN A 211 -21.93 20.49 -4.34
C GLN A 211 -22.86 19.36 -4.82
N GLU A 212 -22.33 18.36 -5.54
CA GLU A 212 -23.11 17.22 -6.03
C GLU A 212 -23.07 16.03 -5.08
N LEU A 213 -22.20 16.08 -4.05
CA LEU A 213 -22.05 14.99 -3.09
C LEU A 213 -23.12 15.07 -1.99
N THR A 214 -23.69 13.93 -1.64
CA THR A 214 -24.77 13.80 -0.65
C THR A 214 -24.35 12.85 0.48
N PRO A 215 -24.77 13.07 1.74
CA PRO A 215 -24.51 12.13 2.83
C PRO A 215 -25.01 10.70 2.52
N PRO A 216 -24.26 9.62 2.88
CA PRO A 216 -22.93 9.61 3.49
C PRO A 216 -21.85 9.80 2.41
N TYR A 217 -21.32 11.02 2.27
CA TYR A 217 -20.56 11.52 1.10
C TYR A 217 -19.62 10.50 0.47
N ALA A 218 -18.87 9.77 1.30
CA ALA A 218 -18.10 8.61 0.89
C ALA A 218 -18.11 7.53 1.99
N HIS A 219 -18.01 6.26 1.60
CA HIS A 219 -17.81 5.16 2.53
C HIS A 219 -17.07 4.00 1.87
N VAL A 220 -16.47 3.14 2.68
CA VAL A 220 -15.83 1.90 2.22
C VAL A 220 -16.69 0.71 2.60
N GLU A 221 -17.09 -0.07 1.61
CA GLU A 221 -17.84 -1.30 1.79
C GLU A 221 -16.88 -2.51 1.73
N GLN A 222 -17.00 -3.40 2.70
CA GLN A 222 -16.33 -4.70 2.70
C GLN A 222 -17.32 -5.76 2.23
N THR A 223 -16.99 -6.47 1.15
CA THR A 223 -17.82 -7.53 0.59
C THR A 223 -17.01 -8.80 0.35
N GLU A 224 -17.66 -9.95 0.25
CA GLU A 224 -17.02 -11.17 -0.23
C GLU A 224 -17.33 -11.36 -1.72
N ALA A 225 -16.31 -11.70 -2.50
CA ALA A 225 -16.46 -12.08 -3.90
C ALA A 225 -15.88 -13.47 -4.14
N SER A 226 -16.58 -14.30 -4.91
CA SER A 226 -16.07 -15.58 -5.37
C SER A 226 -15.05 -15.36 -6.49
N ARG A 227 -13.82 -15.83 -6.30
CA ARG A 227 -12.72 -15.75 -7.27
C ARG A 227 -12.14 -17.14 -7.53
N LEU A 228 -11.75 -17.40 -8.77
CA LEU A 228 -10.95 -18.60 -9.08
C LEU A 228 -9.57 -18.47 -8.44
N THR A 229 -9.02 -19.57 -7.93
CA THR A 229 -7.64 -19.62 -7.40
C THR A 229 -6.93 -20.85 -7.96
N VAL A 230 -5.62 -20.74 -8.25
CA VAL A 230 -4.83 -21.85 -8.84
C VAL A 230 -4.92 -23.11 -7.98
N TRP A 231 -4.81 -22.97 -6.66
CA TRP A 231 -4.93 -24.09 -5.73
C TRP A 231 -6.28 -24.81 -5.86
N ARG A 232 -7.39 -24.06 -5.90
CA ARG A 232 -8.72 -24.64 -6.06
C ARG A 232 -8.93 -25.28 -7.43
N ILE A 233 -8.34 -24.72 -8.49
CA ILE A 233 -8.34 -25.33 -9.83
C ILE A 233 -7.60 -26.67 -9.79
N PHE A 234 -6.44 -26.73 -9.15
CA PHE A 234 -5.66 -27.96 -9.05
C PHE A 234 -6.38 -29.03 -8.22
N VAL A 235 -6.92 -28.67 -7.05
CA VAL A 235 -7.71 -29.60 -6.21
C VAL A 235 -8.95 -30.09 -6.97
N PHE A 236 -9.65 -29.20 -7.68
CA PHE A 236 -10.79 -29.58 -8.51
C PHE A 236 -10.38 -30.56 -9.61
N ALA A 237 -9.33 -30.25 -10.38
CA ALA A 237 -8.84 -31.13 -11.45
C ALA A 237 -8.38 -32.49 -10.91
N LEU A 238 -7.67 -32.52 -9.77
CA LEU A 238 -7.26 -33.76 -9.11
C LEU A 238 -8.45 -34.57 -8.60
N SER A 239 -9.50 -33.91 -8.09
CA SER A 239 -10.73 -34.60 -7.65
C SER A 239 -11.45 -35.29 -8.81
N LEU A 240 -11.41 -34.71 -10.02
CA LEU A 240 -11.94 -35.32 -11.23
C LEU A 240 -11.13 -36.56 -11.64
N LEU A 241 -9.79 -36.50 -11.57
CA LEU A 241 -8.93 -37.66 -11.83
C LEU A 241 -9.16 -38.79 -10.83
N ALA A 242 -9.32 -38.45 -9.56
CA ALA A 242 -9.57 -39.42 -8.49
C ALA A 242 -11.00 -40.01 -8.52
N ARG A 243 -11.86 -39.56 -9.46
CA ARG A 243 -13.30 -39.92 -9.53
C ARG A 243 -14.02 -39.73 -8.20
N ASN A 244 -13.58 -38.75 -7.40
CA ASN A 244 -14.17 -38.48 -6.11
C ASN A 244 -15.44 -37.65 -6.29
N SER A 245 -16.56 -38.11 -5.74
CA SER A 245 -17.86 -37.43 -5.83
C SER A 245 -17.93 -36.14 -5.01
N GLN A 246 -17.00 -35.92 -4.07
CA GLN A 246 -16.88 -34.66 -3.32
C GLN A 246 -16.13 -33.60 -4.13
N VAL A 247 -16.79 -33.07 -5.16
CA VAL A 247 -16.24 -32.03 -6.02
C VAL A 247 -16.22 -30.70 -5.26
N SER A 248 -15.02 -30.26 -4.85
CA SER A 248 -14.82 -28.94 -4.26
C SER A 248 -14.90 -27.85 -5.33
N SER A 249 -15.74 -26.83 -5.14
CA SER A 249 -15.83 -25.69 -6.06
C SER A 249 -14.45 -25.06 -6.34
N PRO A 250 -14.13 -24.69 -7.60
CA PRO A 250 -12.88 -24.01 -7.95
C PRO A 250 -12.85 -22.54 -7.45
N LEU A 251 -13.95 -22.05 -6.87
CA LEU A 251 -14.11 -20.69 -6.37
C LEU A 251 -13.73 -20.59 -4.90
N ALA A 252 -12.96 -19.57 -4.54
CA ALA A 252 -12.67 -19.16 -3.17
C ALA A 252 -13.34 -17.82 -2.87
N LYS A 253 -13.84 -17.65 -1.64
CA LYS A 253 -14.31 -16.36 -1.15
C LYS A 253 -13.09 -15.47 -0.86
N VAL A 254 -13.08 -14.29 -1.45
CA VAL A 254 -12.05 -13.27 -1.26
C VAL A 254 -12.72 -11.98 -0.81
N THR A 255 -12.17 -11.36 0.23
CA THR A 255 -12.64 -10.05 0.68
C THR A 255 -12.28 -8.98 -0.34
N VAL A 256 -13.27 -8.17 -0.74
CA VAL A 256 -13.15 -7.06 -1.68
C VAL A 256 -13.63 -5.79 -1.00
N TRP A 257 -12.80 -4.77 -1.04
CA TRP A 257 -13.05 -3.43 -0.53
C TRP A 257 -13.47 -2.52 -1.69
N ARG A 258 -14.54 -1.76 -1.50
CA ARG A 258 -15.07 -0.82 -2.49
C ARG A 258 -15.21 0.56 -1.88
N LEU A 259 -14.60 1.57 -2.52
CA LEU A 259 -14.84 2.97 -2.19
C LEU A 259 -16.04 3.46 -2.97
N TRP A 260 -17.09 3.82 -2.25
CA TRP A 260 -18.30 4.43 -2.80
C TRP A 260 -18.34 5.92 -2.45
N VAL A 261 -18.76 6.74 -3.42
CA VAL A 261 -19.08 8.16 -3.23
C VAL A 261 -20.52 8.41 -3.65
N HIS A 262 -21.29 9.10 -2.83
CA HIS A 262 -22.70 9.35 -3.08
C HIS A 262 -22.87 10.69 -3.80
N GLN A 263 -23.30 10.63 -5.07
CA GLN A 263 -23.53 11.80 -5.92
C GLN A 263 -25.01 11.88 -6.24
N HIS A 264 -25.68 12.99 -5.89
CA HIS A 264 -27.13 13.16 -6.05
C HIS A 264 -27.95 12.00 -5.45
N GLY A 265 -27.54 11.48 -4.29
CA GLY A 265 -28.18 10.34 -3.62
C GLY A 265 -27.89 8.97 -4.26
N GLN A 266 -27.08 8.90 -5.31
CA GLN A 266 -26.72 7.64 -5.99
C GLN A 266 -25.29 7.22 -5.64
N PRO A 267 -25.07 5.98 -5.19
CA PRO A 267 -23.72 5.48 -4.91
C PRO A 267 -22.96 5.26 -6.21
N ARG A 268 -21.75 5.82 -6.29
CA ARG A 268 -20.80 5.65 -7.38
C ARG A 268 -19.51 5.02 -6.90
N LEU A 269 -19.15 3.90 -7.53
CA LEU A 269 -17.90 3.20 -7.25
C LEU A 269 -16.72 4.02 -7.79
N LEU A 270 -15.79 4.39 -6.92
CA LEU A 270 -14.55 5.09 -7.31
C LEU A 270 -13.33 4.16 -7.35
N GLY A 271 -13.32 3.10 -6.53
CA GLY A 271 -12.21 2.15 -6.48
C GLY A 271 -12.62 0.79 -5.91
N GLU A 272 -11.95 -0.28 -6.37
CA GLU A 272 -12.16 -1.65 -5.89
C GLU A 272 -10.80 -2.35 -5.70
N SER A 273 -10.60 -3.06 -4.58
CA SER A 273 -9.39 -3.84 -4.34
C SER A 273 -9.67 -5.06 -3.47
N ASP A 274 -8.93 -6.14 -3.70
CA ASP A 274 -8.92 -7.34 -2.86
C ASP A 274 -7.73 -7.37 -1.88
N ARG A 275 -6.95 -6.28 -1.81
CA ARG A 275 -5.77 -6.19 -0.95
C ARG A 275 -6.05 -5.34 0.29
N PRO A 276 -5.75 -5.86 1.50
CA PRO A 276 -6.01 -5.12 2.73
C PRO A 276 -5.21 -3.82 2.81
N ILE A 277 -3.99 -3.77 2.24
CA ILE A 277 -3.17 -2.55 2.21
C ILE A 277 -3.81 -1.41 1.40
N GLU A 278 -4.61 -1.73 0.38
CA GLU A 278 -5.33 -0.73 -0.43
C GLU A 278 -6.67 -0.33 0.22
N ALA A 279 -7.22 -1.17 1.11
CA ALA A 279 -8.41 -0.83 1.90
C ALA A 279 -8.16 0.39 2.79
N ASP A 280 -6.97 0.48 3.38
CA ASP A 280 -6.58 1.63 4.19
C ASP A 280 -6.49 2.91 3.35
N SER A 281 -6.11 2.79 2.07
CA SER A 281 -6.08 3.91 1.13
C SER A 281 -7.49 4.40 0.81
N MET A 282 -8.42 3.46 0.65
CA MET A 282 -9.83 3.76 0.42
C MET A 282 -10.48 4.41 1.63
N ARG A 283 -10.20 3.94 2.84
CA ARG A 283 -10.75 4.55 4.07
C ARG A 283 -10.25 5.97 4.22
N ALA A 284 -8.95 6.18 3.99
CA ALA A 284 -8.36 7.52 3.96
C ALA A 284 -8.96 8.45 2.89
N ALA A 285 -9.24 7.91 1.70
CA ALA A 285 -9.91 8.65 0.65
C ALA A 285 -11.34 9.03 1.04
N ALA A 286 -12.13 8.09 1.57
CA ALA A 286 -13.50 8.35 2.02
C ALA A 286 -13.53 9.43 3.10
N SER A 287 -12.64 9.29 4.08
CA SER A 287 -12.53 10.16 5.23
C SER A 287 -12.05 11.56 4.83
N SER A 288 -11.13 11.67 3.87
CA SER A 288 -10.73 12.96 3.28
C SER A 288 -11.86 13.65 2.53
N ILE A 289 -12.66 12.90 1.76
CA ILE A 289 -13.84 13.44 1.05
C ILE A 289 -14.85 13.97 2.06
N GLU A 290 -15.17 13.19 3.09
CA GLU A 290 -16.11 13.59 4.13
C GLU A 290 -15.65 14.85 4.88
N ALA A 291 -14.37 14.92 5.25
CA ALA A 291 -13.81 16.09 5.93
C ALA A 291 -13.91 17.37 5.08
N VAL A 292 -13.65 17.28 3.77
CA VAL A 292 -13.76 18.43 2.85
C VAL A 292 -15.22 18.85 2.68
N VAL A 293 -16.13 17.90 2.42
CA VAL A 293 -17.54 18.23 2.09
C VAL A 293 -18.33 18.68 3.32
N SER A 294 -18.12 18.06 4.47
CA SER A 294 -18.81 18.45 5.71
C SER A 294 -18.38 19.82 6.24
N GLY A 295 -17.37 20.44 5.63
CA GLY A 295 -16.75 21.66 6.14
C GLY A 295 -16.22 21.49 7.56
N GLN A 296 -15.99 20.24 8.02
CA GLN A 296 -15.45 19.95 9.34
C GLN A 296 -14.03 20.52 9.45
N LYS A 297 -13.96 21.77 9.89
CA LYS A 297 -12.79 22.33 10.56
C LYS A 297 -12.81 21.72 11.97
N TYR A 298 -12.00 20.71 12.25
CA TYR A 298 -12.03 19.98 13.53
C TYR A 298 -11.76 20.92 14.72
N VAL A 299 -12.80 21.23 15.53
CA VAL A 299 -12.69 22.04 16.75
C VAL A 299 -12.89 21.15 17.99
N ALA A 300 -11.79 20.88 18.72
CA ALA A 300 -11.83 20.41 20.11
C ALA A 300 -10.67 21.09 20.83
N GLU A 301 -10.93 22.07 21.71
CA GLU A 301 -10.03 23.08 22.32
C GLU A 301 -8.65 22.56 22.79
N ALA A 302 -7.59 23.38 22.62
CA ALA A 302 -6.20 23.00 22.89
C ALA A 302 -5.80 23.89 24.05
N PRO A 303 -5.03 23.36 24.98
CA PRO A 303 -4.43 24.18 26.01
C PRO A 303 -3.58 25.27 25.33
N ALA A 304 -3.89 26.52 25.62
CA ALA A 304 -3.03 27.65 25.29
C ALA A 304 -1.72 27.50 26.07
N VAL A 305 -0.60 27.41 25.36
CA VAL A 305 0.71 27.29 26.00
C VAL A 305 1.42 28.62 25.90
N GLN A 306 1.77 29.17 27.06
CA GLN A 306 2.51 30.42 27.18
C GLN A 306 3.94 30.21 26.67
N GLN A 307 4.26 30.77 25.50
CA GLN A 307 5.63 30.77 24.98
C GLN A 307 6.48 31.73 25.84
N HIS A 308 7.48 31.20 26.54
CA HIS A 308 8.44 32.00 27.29
C HIS A 308 9.52 32.49 26.31
N ILE A 309 9.45 33.76 25.91
CA ILE A 309 10.47 34.40 25.08
C ILE A 309 11.56 34.93 26.00
N ALA A 310 12.79 34.41 25.88
CA ALA A 310 13.93 34.99 26.57
C ALA A 310 14.20 36.40 26.00
N VAL A 311 14.32 37.39 26.87
CA VAL A 311 14.58 38.80 26.52
C VAL A 311 15.89 39.26 27.13
N CYS A 312 16.63 40.10 26.40
CA CYS A 312 17.88 40.67 26.87
C CYS A 312 17.62 41.70 27.98
N GLY A 313 18.24 41.52 29.15
CA GLY A 313 18.12 42.48 30.25
C GLY A 313 18.74 43.86 29.96
N GLY A 314 19.66 43.96 28.99
CA GLY A 314 20.33 45.23 28.65
C GLY A 314 19.51 46.15 27.74
N CYS A 315 18.94 45.61 26.65
CA CYS A 315 18.23 46.42 25.66
C CYS A 315 16.79 45.95 25.38
N GLY A 316 16.28 44.93 26.09
CA GLY A 316 14.93 44.40 25.94
C GLY A 316 14.68 43.57 24.67
N SER A 317 15.64 43.46 23.75
CA SER A 317 15.45 42.70 22.51
C SER A 317 15.34 41.19 22.79
N PRO A 318 14.55 40.43 22.01
CA PRO A 318 14.45 38.98 22.15
C PRO A 318 15.81 38.31 21.93
N ALA A 319 16.18 37.41 22.83
CA ALA A 319 17.38 36.58 22.71
C ALA A 319 17.05 35.31 21.91
N VAL A 320 17.86 35.01 20.89
CA VAL A 320 17.71 33.78 20.11
C VAL A 320 18.21 32.61 20.97
N PRO A 321 17.36 31.65 21.34
CA PRO A 321 17.78 30.52 22.17
C PRO A 321 18.86 29.66 21.49
N ASP A 322 19.87 29.26 22.23
CA ASP A 322 20.88 28.24 21.83
C ASP A 322 21.03 27.20 22.94
N ASP A 323 21.73 26.09 22.67
CA ASP A 323 22.02 25.04 23.64
C ASP A 323 22.99 25.49 24.76
N ALA A 324 23.68 26.61 24.54
CA ALA A 324 24.60 27.23 25.49
C ALA A 324 23.89 27.80 26.74
N PRO A 325 24.58 27.87 27.90
CA PRO A 325 24.05 28.45 29.13
C PRO A 325 23.70 29.95 29.00
N ALA A 326 24.38 30.66 28.10
CA ALA A 326 24.11 32.04 27.77
C ALA A 326 24.34 32.29 26.28
N VAL A 327 23.59 33.23 25.72
CA VAL A 327 23.71 33.69 24.33
C VAL A 327 24.00 35.17 24.29
N LYS A 328 24.78 35.63 23.29
CA LYS A 328 24.98 37.06 23.07
C LYS A 328 23.73 37.66 22.43
N CYS A 329 23.27 38.78 22.97
CA CYS A 329 22.22 39.57 22.38
C CYS A 329 22.66 40.09 21.00
N ALA A 330 21.88 39.81 19.95
CA ALA A 330 22.18 40.23 18.59
C ALA A 330 22.27 41.77 18.44
N PHE A 331 21.55 42.53 19.27
CA PHE A 331 21.57 44.00 19.26
C PHE A 331 22.72 44.59 20.09
N CYS A 332 22.66 44.51 21.42
CA CYS A 332 23.63 45.20 22.30
C CYS A 332 24.86 44.36 22.70
N GLN A 333 24.98 43.12 22.21
CA GLN A 333 26.06 42.19 22.52
C GLN A 333 26.17 41.74 23.99
N ALA A 334 25.25 42.16 24.88
CA ALA A 334 25.19 41.69 26.25
C ALA A 334 24.88 40.17 26.31
N TRP A 335 25.46 39.48 27.29
CA TRP A 335 25.16 38.06 27.53
C TRP A 335 23.79 37.90 28.19
N VAL A 336 22.97 37.00 27.67
CA VAL A 336 21.64 36.67 28.19
C VAL A 336 21.67 35.22 28.66
N GLU A 337 21.50 35.00 29.95
CA GLU A 337 21.40 33.66 30.52
C GLU A 337 20.09 33.01 30.09
N LEU A 338 20.17 31.78 29.58
CA LEU A 338 19.00 31.02 29.14
C LEU A 338 18.60 30.01 30.24
N PRO A 339 17.33 30.01 30.68
CA PRO A 339 16.84 28.99 31.61
C PRO A 339 17.09 27.57 31.07
N PRO A 340 17.36 26.57 31.94
CA PRO A 340 17.65 25.20 31.52
C PRO A 340 16.53 24.59 30.66
N GLN A 341 15.28 25.00 30.86
CA GLN A 341 14.13 24.61 30.04
C GLN A 341 14.24 25.14 28.60
N VAL A 342 14.60 26.42 28.42
CA VAL A 342 14.79 27.06 27.11
C VAL A 342 16.01 26.46 26.39
N ARG A 343 17.08 26.15 27.14
CA ARG A 343 18.25 25.44 26.60
C ARG A 343 17.92 24.04 26.12
N GLY A 344 17.16 23.28 26.90
CA GLY A 344 16.68 21.96 26.49
C GLY A 344 15.85 22.04 25.20
N GLN A 345 15.02 23.07 25.07
CA GLN A 345 14.25 23.33 23.84
C GLN A 345 15.14 23.73 22.66
N ALA A 346 16.16 24.55 22.89
CA ALA A 346 17.10 24.98 21.85
C ALA A 346 18.00 23.83 21.37
N ALA A 347 18.53 23.02 22.29
CA ALA A 347 19.30 21.81 21.98
C ALA A 347 18.46 20.81 21.19
N ALA A 348 17.21 20.58 21.61
CA ALA A 348 16.27 19.76 20.85
C ALA A 348 16.00 20.35 19.46
N ALA A 349 15.76 21.66 19.34
CA ALA A 349 15.54 22.32 18.06
C ALA A 349 16.76 22.24 17.11
N LYS A 350 17.99 22.33 17.65
CA LYS A 350 19.25 22.23 16.89
C LYS A 350 19.50 20.81 16.40
N ALA A 351 19.28 19.80 17.26
CA ALA A 351 19.31 18.40 16.85
C ALA A 351 18.28 18.11 15.73
N MET A 352 17.11 18.74 15.80
CA MET A 352 16.07 18.62 14.77
C MET A 352 16.40 19.32 13.45
N ALA A 353 17.16 20.42 13.47
CA ALA A 353 17.46 21.20 12.26
C ALA A 353 18.20 20.36 11.20
N HIS A 354 19.13 19.50 11.62
CA HIS A 354 19.83 18.60 10.71
C HIS A 354 18.90 17.52 10.12
N THR A 355 18.00 16.96 10.95
CA THR A 355 17.00 15.97 10.50
C THR A 355 15.98 16.59 9.54
N ARG A 356 15.60 17.86 9.73
CA ARG A 356 14.62 18.58 8.89
C ARG A 356 15.03 18.63 7.43
N THR A 357 16.29 18.94 7.11
CA THR A 357 16.72 19.02 5.70
C THR A 357 16.57 17.67 5.01
N ARG A 358 16.96 16.59 5.68
CA ARG A 358 16.83 15.22 5.13
C ARG A 358 15.36 14.84 4.98
N SER A 359 14.53 15.09 5.99
CA SER A 359 13.09 14.79 5.94
C SER A 359 12.36 15.62 4.89
N ALA A 360 12.70 16.90 4.74
CA ALA A 360 12.15 17.77 3.70
C ALA A 360 12.52 17.30 2.29
N GLN A 361 13.79 16.91 2.07
CA GLN A 361 14.21 16.32 0.79
C GLN A 361 13.49 14.99 0.49
N MET A 362 13.31 14.15 1.50
CA MET A 362 12.57 12.89 1.35
C MET A 362 11.10 13.18 1.02
N ILE A 363 10.46 14.11 1.72
CA ILE A 363 9.06 14.49 1.44
C ILE A 363 8.92 15.12 0.06
N ALA A 364 9.84 15.98 -0.36
CA ALA A 364 9.85 16.52 -1.71
C ALA A 364 9.90 15.39 -2.76
N LYS A 365 10.76 14.37 -2.57
CA LYS A 365 10.82 13.19 -3.44
C LYS A 365 9.54 12.36 -3.40
N LEU A 366 8.87 12.28 -2.25
CA LEU A 366 7.60 11.55 -2.10
C LEU A 366 6.43 12.31 -2.74
N LEU A 367 6.44 13.64 -2.69
CA LEU A 367 5.48 14.49 -3.39
C LEU A 367 5.68 14.41 -4.91
N ASP A 368 6.93 14.28 -5.37
CA ASP A 368 7.27 14.11 -6.78
C ASP A 368 7.06 12.67 -7.31
N GLN A 369 6.37 11.81 -6.55
CA GLN A 369 6.07 10.46 -7.01
C GLN A 369 5.30 10.43 -8.33
N PRO A 370 5.58 9.42 -9.18
CA PRO A 370 4.93 9.27 -10.47
C PRO A 370 3.42 9.13 -10.30
N ARG A 371 2.68 9.89 -11.12
CA ARG A 371 1.22 9.82 -11.19
C ARG A 371 0.76 8.44 -11.61
N ALA A 372 -0.47 8.09 -11.26
CA ALA A 372 -1.12 6.84 -11.63
C ALA A 372 -1.04 6.57 -13.14
N ALA A 373 -1.23 7.59 -13.98
CA ALA A 373 -1.12 7.47 -15.43
C ALA A 373 0.26 6.96 -15.88
N SER A 374 1.35 7.58 -15.40
CA SER A 374 2.72 7.16 -15.73
C SER A 374 3.01 5.74 -15.21
N SER A 375 2.51 5.40 -14.02
CA SER A 375 2.65 4.06 -13.46
C SER A 375 1.92 3.01 -14.31
N ASN A 376 0.73 3.34 -14.82
CA ASN A 376 -0.04 2.45 -15.68
C ASN A 376 0.64 2.21 -17.04
N VAL A 377 1.36 3.20 -17.59
CA VAL A 377 2.18 3.01 -18.81
C VAL A 377 3.28 1.97 -18.54
N TRP A 378 4.00 2.10 -17.43
CA TRP A 378 5.03 1.11 -17.05
C TRP A 378 4.44 -0.28 -16.81
N LEU A 379 3.30 -0.37 -16.12
CA LEU A 379 2.62 -1.64 -15.90
C LEU A 379 2.17 -2.29 -17.22
N LEU A 380 1.71 -1.50 -18.19
CA LEU A 380 1.40 -1.99 -19.53
C LEU A 380 2.66 -2.54 -20.22
N MET A 381 3.78 -1.80 -20.18
CA MET A 381 5.04 -2.26 -20.77
C MET A 381 5.52 -3.59 -20.15
N PHE A 382 5.47 -3.70 -18.82
CA PHE A 382 5.81 -4.96 -18.15
C PHE A 382 4.82 -6.08 -18.49
N THR A 383 3.53 -5.77 -18.63
CA THR A 383 2.53 -6.77 -19.05
C THR A 383 2.81 -7.27 -20.46
N LEU A 384 3.06 -6.37 -21.41
CA LEU A 384 3.43 -6.74 -22.78
C LEU A 384 4.69 -7.60 -22.82
N PHE A 385 5.69 -7.26 -22.00
CA PHE A 385 6.90 -8.06 -21.86
C PHE A 385 6.61 -9.48 -21.33
N MET A 386 5.82 -9.62 -20.26
CA MET A 386 5.46 -10.92 -19.68
C MET A 386 4.66 -11.81 -20.65
N PHE A 387 3.72 -11.23 -21.39
CA PHE A 387 2.91 -11.97 -22.36
C PHE A 387 3.66 -12.26 -23.66
N GLY A 388 4.49 -11.33 -24.14
CA GLY A 388 5.25 -11.47 -25.38
C GLY A 388 6.36 -12.51 -25.31
N ALA A 389 6.86 -12.82 -24.11
CA ALA A 389 7.90 -13.85 -23.92
C ALA A 389 7.43 -15.26 -24.32
N TRP A 390 6.13 -15.56 -24.17
CA TRP A 390 5.56 -16.87 -24.50
C TRP A 390 5.55 -17.21 -26.00
N PRO A 391 4.89 -16.42 -26.88
CA PRO A 391 4.90 -16.72 -28.30
C PRO A 391 6.31 -16.68 -28.86
N LEU A 392 7.17 -15.78 -28.37
CA LEU A 392 8.58 -15.75 -28.79
C LEU A 392 9.31 -17.05 -28.45
N SER A 393 9.19 -17.53 -27.21
CA SER A 393 9.76 -18.82 -26.78
C SER A 393 9.23 -19.98 -27.62
N TRP A 394 7.91 -20.08 -27.78
CA TRP A 394 7.28 -21.15 -28.55
C TRP A 394 7.69 -21.15 -30.01
N THR A 395 7.74 -19.99 -30.66
CA THR A 395 8.18 -19.89 -32.05
C THR A 395 9.64 -20.32 -32.20
N LEU A 396 10.53 -19.88 -31.30
CA LEU A 396 11.94 -20.28 -31.34
C LEU A 396 12.12 -21.78 -31.12
N THR A 397 11.43 -22.36 -30.12
CA THR A 397 11.45 -23.81 -29.88
C THR A 397 10.88 -24.56 -31.07
N ALA A 398 9.76 -24.13 -31.64
CA ALA A 398 9.13 -24.81 -32.77
C ALA A 398 10.04 -24.82 -34.01
N VAL A 399 10.62 -23.67 -34.38
CA VAL A 399 11.56 -23.57 -35.51
C VAL A 399 12.73 -24.53 -35.31
N ARG A 400 13.37 -24.49 -34.13
CA ARG A 400 14.52 -25.34 -33.84
C ARG A 400 14.16 -26.83 -33.79
N VAL A 401 13.01 -27.20 -33.23
CA VAL A 401 12.54 -28.61 -33.20
C VAL A 401 12.23 -29.12 -34.61
N LEU A 402 11.68 -28.26 -35.49
CA LEU A 402 11.43 -28.63 -36.88
C LEU A 402 12.72 -28.82 -37.69
N GLU A 403 13.78 -28.08 -37.38
CA GLU A 403 15.08 -28.16 -38.07
C GLU A 403 15.99 -29.27 -37.54
N ALA A 404 16.08 -29.45 -36.23
CA ALA A 404 17.07 -30.32 -35.58
C ALA A 404 16.46 -31.47 -34.77
N GLY A 405 15.14 -31.56 -34.70
CA GLY A 405 14.44 -32.48 -33.81
C GLY A 405 14.40 -32.00 -32.35
N TYR A 406 13.62 -32.73 -31.54
CA TYR A 406 13.47 -32.44 -30.12
C TYR A 406 14.68 -32.94 -29.32
N GLU A 407 15.29 -32.07 -28.53
CA GLU A 407 16.31 -32.40 -27.57
C GLU A 407 15.87 -31.98 -26.15
N GLY A 408 16.31 -32.70 -25.11
CA GLY A 408 15.92 -32.36 -23.73
C GLY A 408 16.28 -30.92 -23.31
N LYS A 409 17.29 -30.34 -23.95
CA LYS A 409 17.71 -28.94 -23.79
C LYS A 409 16.65 -27.92 -24.27
N ASP A 410 15.69 -28.32 -25.10
CA ASP A 410 14.52 -27.51 -25.48
C ASP A 410 13.58 -27.20 -24.31
N ILE A 411 13.60 -28.01 -23.25
CA ILE A 411 12.85 -27.70 -22.02
C ILE A 411 13.37 -26.41 -21.38
N ALA A 412 14.68 -26.14 -21.46
CA ALA A 412 15.24 -24.90 -20.94
C ALA A 412 14.64 -23.68 -21.64
N PHE A 413 14.32 -23.78 -22.94
CA PHE A 413 13.66 -22.73 -23.73
C PHE A 413 12.24 -22.42 -23.26
N LEU A 414 11.51 -23.45 -22.82
CA LEU A 414 10.17 -23.31 -22.26
C LEU A 414 10.18 -22.67 -20.86
N MET A 415 11.34 -22.59 -20.20
CA MET A 415 11.49 -21.84 -18.94
C MET A 415 11.65 -20.33 -19.16
N PHE A 416 11.90 -19.85 -20.40
CA PHE A 416 12.01 -18.42 -20.71
C PHE A 416 10.85 -17.60 -20.17
N PRO A 417 9.59 -17.97 -20.51
CA PRO A 417 8.48 -17.08 -20.26
C PRO A 417 8.23 -16.99 -18.76
N LEU A 418 8.55 -18.05 -18.00
CA LEU A 418 8.49 -18.04 -16.54
C LEU A 418 9.52 -17.06 -15.95
N ALA A 419 10.76 -17.07 -16.43
CA ALA A 419 11.78 -16.12 -16.02
C ALA A 419 11.39 -14.67 -16.38
N ALA A 420 10.85 -14.45 -17.57
CA ALA A 420 10.34 -13.15 -18.01
C ALA A 420 9.13 -12.69 -17.18
N VAL A 421 8.20 -13.58 -16.84
CA VAL A 421 7.06 -13.29 -15.96
C VAL A 421 7.55 -12.87 -14.57
N LEU A 422 8.50 -13.59 -13.99
CA LEU A 422 9.08 -13.25 -12.69
C LEU A 422 9.81 -11.90 -12.75
N ALA A 423 10.64 -11.66 -13.76
CA ALA A 423 11.34 -10.39 -13.95
C ALA A 423 10.38 -9.21 -14.12
N GLY A 424 9.40 -9.34 -15.01
CA GLY A 424 8.37 -8.32 -15.22
C GLY A 424 7.57 -8.03 -13.95
N PHE A 425 7.23 -9.06 -13.18
CA PHE A 425 6.55 -8.93 -11.90
C PHE A 425 7.38 -8.17 -10.85
N PHE A 426 8.65 -8.53 -10.65
CA PHE A 426 9.50 -7.85 -9.67
C PHE A 426 9.80 -6.41 -10.06
N LEU A 427 10.07 -6.14 -11.34
CA LEU A 427 10.27 -4.78 -11.85
C LEU A 427 9.02 -3.90 -11.64
N ALA A 428 7.83 -4.43 -11.94
CA ALA A 428 6.57 -3.76 -11.66
C ALA A 428 6.39 -3.48 -10.15
N ARG A 429 6.66 -4.47 -9.30
CA ARG A 429 6.60 -4.31 -7.83
C ARG A 429 7.58 -3.27 -7.30
N GLY A 430 8.81 -3.24 -7.80
CA GLY A 430 9.82 -2.26 -7.43
C GLY A 430 9.35 -0.83 -7.72
N ARG A 431 8.71 -0.61 -8.87
CA ARG A 431 8.13 0.70 -9.22
C ARG A 431 6.92 1.08 -8.37
N LEU A 432 6.09 0.11 -7.99
CA LEU A 432 4.90 0.36 -7.17
C LEU A 432 5.22 0.57 -5.69
N ALA A 433 6.35 0.04 -5.19
CA ALA A 433 6.76 0.19 -3.79
C ALA A 433 6.88 1.66 -3.37
N ASP A 434 7.33 2.53 -4.29
CA ASP A 434 7.44 3.96 -4.01
C ASP A 434 6.06 4.60 -3.77
N ARG A 435 5.03 4.23 -4.54
CA ARG A 435 3.67 4.80 -4.43
C ARG A 435 2.99 4.51 -3.09
N GLY A 436 3.28 3.36 -2.48
CA GLY A 436 2.75 3.04 -1.15
C GLY A 436 3.33 3.92 -0.03
N ALA A 437 4.54 4.46 -0.21
CA ALA A 437 5.21 5.23 0.84
C ALA A 437 4.51 6.56 1.14
N LEU A 438 4.04 7.27 0.10
CA LEU A 438 3.36 8.56 0.29
C LEU A 438 2.11 8.40 1.16
N GLN A 439 1.34 7.33 0.93
CA GLN A 439 0.14 7.04 1.70
C GLN A 439 0.42 6.85 3.19
N MET A 440 1.43 6.04 3.54
CA MET A 440 1.78 5.84 4.94
C MET A 440 2.26 7.13 5.60
N LEU A 441 2.94 7.99 4.86
CA LEU A 441 3.47 9.22 5.41
C LEU A 441 2.37 10.27 5.62
N THR A 442 1.46 10.42 4.67
CA THR A 442 0.30 11.32 4.82
C THR A 442 -0.64 10.83 5.92
N LEU A 443 -0.98 9.53 5.93
CA LEU A 443 -1.91 8.95 6.91
C LEU A 443 -1.30 8.59 8.26
N GLY A 444 0.03 8.47 8.35
CA GLY A 444 0.75 8.18 9.59
C GLY A 444 1.23 9.46 10.28
N PHE A 445 1.74 10.43 9.52
CA PHE A 445 2.43 11.63 10.07
C PHE A 445 1.77 12.98 9.80
N GLY A 446 0.79 13.14 8.90
CA GLY A 446 -0.08 14.33 8.81
C GLY A 446 -0.48 14.95 10.16
N ALA A 447 -0.25 16.25 10.29
CA ALA A 447 -0.72 17.08 11.38
C ALA A 447 -2.25 17.22 11.34
N LEU A 448 -2.86 17.44 12.49
CA LEU A 448 -4.28 17.81 12.56
C LEU A 448 -4.45 19.25 12.08
N ALA A 449 -5.54 19.52 11.37
CA ALA A 449 -5.90 20.83 10.89
C ALA A 449 -6.02 21.85 12.04
N PRO A 450 -5.71 23.13 11.77
CA PRO A 450 -6.01 24.19 12.71
C PRO A 450 -7.52 24.28 12.94
N ARG A 451 -7.95 24.69 14.13
CA ARG A 451 -9.40 24.74 14.43
C ARG A 451 -10.08 25.90 13.75
N ARG A 452 -9.36 27.01 13.70
CA ARG A 452 -9.81 28.27 13.13
C ARG A 452 -8.79 28.72 12.10
N GLU A 453 -9.27 29.50 11.16
CA GLU A 453 -8.41 30.14 10.17
C GLU A 453 -7.41 31.07 10.89
N GLY A 454 -6.13 30.94 10.56
CA GLY A 454 -5.04 31.64 11.24
C GLY A 454 -4.48 30.97 12.51
N GLU A 455 -5.07 29.87 13.00
CA GLU A 455 -4.44 29.08 14.06
C GLU A 455 -3.35 28.14 13.52
N PRO A 456 -2.35 27.76 14.34
CA PRO A 456 -1.37 26.76 13.94
C PRO A 456 -2.01 25.36 13.80
N SER A 457 -1.44 24.55 12.92
CA SER A 457 -1.77 23.12 12.86
C SER A 457 -1.44 22.43 14.19
N ARG A 458 -2.07 21.29 14.46
CA ARG A 458 -1.96 20.59 15.75
C ARG A 458 -1.27 19.24 15.60
N CYS A 459 -0.61 18.80 16.66
CA CYS A 459 0.08 17.51 16.67
C CYS A 459 -0.91 16.34 16.62
N ARG A 460 -0.64 15.33 15.79
CA ARG A 460 -1.48 14.12 15.69
C ARG A 460 -1.57 13.30 16.97
N ARG A 461 -0.57 13.38 17.85
CA ARG A 461 -0.45 12.53 19.04
C ARG A 461 -1.01 13.21 20.29
N CYS A 462 -0.60 14.45 20.56
CA CYS A 462 -1.01 15.16 21.77
C CYS A 462 -1.88 16.41 21.50
N GLN A 463 -2.22 16.69 20.23
CA GLN A 463 -3.00 17.86 19.81
C GLN A 463 -2.39 19.23 20.13
N GLY A 464 -1.15 19.29 20.62
CA GLY A 464 -0.46 20.54 20.90
C GLY A 464 -0.13 21.33 19.63
N PRO A 465 -0.10 22.67 19.68
CA PRO A 465 0.17 23.52 18.52
C PRO A 465 1.55 23.24 17.91
N LEU A 466 1.62 23.27 16.58
CA LEU A 466 2.84 23.09 15.79
C LEU A 466 3.35 24.43 15.26
N PRO A 467 4.67 24.60 15.10
CA PRO A 467 5.21 25.78 14.42
C PRO A 467 4.73 25.83 12.96
N GLU A 468 4.52 27.04 12.44
CA GLU A 468 4.24 27.25 11.03
C GLU A 468 5.48 26.91 10.20
N VAL A 469 5.36 25.86 9.37
CA VAL A 469 6.45 25.38 8.49
C VAL A 469 6.05 25.42 7.01
N GLY A 470 4.92 26.05 6.68
CA GLY A 470 4.31 26.03 5.36
C GLY A 470 3.64 24.70 5.00
N LEU A 471 2.88 24.69 3.90
CA LEU A 471 2.21 23.48 3.38
C LEU A 471 3.25 22.43 2.97
N GLY A 472 3.14 21.22 3.51
CA GLY A 472 4.05 20.10 3.26
C GLY A 472 5.32 20.09 4.12
N GLY A 473 5.48 21.04 5.03
CA GLY A 473 6.61 21.09 5.96
C GLY A 473 6.50 20.05 7.09
N VAL A 474 7.65 19.59 7.60
CA VAL A 474 7.70 18.74 8.80
C VAL A 474 7.86 19.60 10.03
N ALA A 475 6.91 19.48 10.95
CA ALA A 475 6.92 20.10 12.26
C ALA A 475 6.96 19.04 13.36
N GLN A 476 7.99 19.08 14.20
CA GLN A 476 8.01 18.27 15.39
C GLN A 476 7.22 18.94 16.51
N CYS A 477 6.37 18.17 17.16
CA CYS A 477 5.60 18.65 18.29
C CYS A 477 6.52 18.91 19.48
N ARG A 478 6.43 20.12 20.06
CA ARG A 478 7.24 20.51 21.21
C ARG A 478 6.87 19.76 22.51
N TYR A 479 5.68 19.16 22.58
CA TYR A 479 5.16 18.52 23.81
C TYR A 479 5.45 17.03 23.88
N CYS A 480 5.18 16.31 22.80
CA CYS A 480 5.31 14.85 22.76
C CYS A 480 6.37 14.35 21.77
N THR A 481 7.16 15.29 21.22
CA THR A 481 8.24 15.04 20.24
C THR A 481 7.81 14.30 18.97
N ALA A 482 6.51 14.11 18.73
CA ALA A 482 6.02 13.45 17.52
C ALA A 482 6.23 14.32 16.28
N GLU A 483 6.69 13.74 15.17
CA GLU A 483 6.97 14.46 13.92
C GLU A 483 5.75 14.56 13.01
N ASN A 484 5.27 15.75 12.67
CA ASN A 484 4.02 15.94 11.94
C ASN A 484 4.26 16.58 10.58
N ILE A 485 3.48 16.20 9.56
CA ILE A 485 3.49 16.85 8.25
C ILE A 485 2.36 17.88 8.23
N VAL A 486 2.72 19.17 8.22
CA VAL A 486 1.76 20.29 8.26
C VAL A 486 1.16 20.53 6.88
N GLY A 487 -0.13 20.90 6.81
CA GLY A 487 -0.80 21.23 5.55
C GLY A 487 -1.36 20.05 4.77
N LEU A 488 -1.27 18.84 5.30
CA LEU A 488 -1.93 17.63 4.79
C LEU A 488 -2.69 16.97 5.93
N ASP A 489 -3.80 17.58 6.36
CA ASP A 489 -4.77 16.85 7.20
C ASP A 489 -5.77 16.15 6.28
N LEU A 490 -5.72 14.82 6.31
CA LEU A 490 -6.54 13.93 5.49
C LEU A 490 -7.26 12.89 6.37
N ARG A 491 -7.45 13.18 7.66
CA ARG A 491 -7.95 12.21 8.64
C ARG A 491 -9.12 12.75 9.46
N PRO A 492 -10.32 12.19 9.32
CA PRO A 492 -11.30 12.23 10.39
C PRO A 492 -11.21 11.02 11.34
N THR A 493 -10.66 9.88 10.90
CA THR A 493 -10.54 8.65 11.73
C THR A 493 -9.35 7.80 11.29
N VAL A 494 -8.28 7.79 12.08
CA VAL A 494 -7.21 6.81 11.94
C VAL A 494 -7.18 5.97 13.20
N ASP A 495 -7.21 4.64 13.03
CA ASP A 495 -7.13 3.65 14.11
C ASP A 495 -6.03 3.99 15.11
N GLN A 496 -6.36 3.89 16.41
CA GLN A 496 -5.41 4.11 17.50
C GLN A 496 -4.11 3.30 17.35
N ALA A 497 -4.17 2.14 16.68
CA ALA A 497 -3.00 1.31 16.36
C ALA A 497 -1.92 2.03 15.52
N ARG A 498 -2.28 3.05 14.73
CA ARG A 498 -1.28 3.83 13.95
C ARG A 498 -0.68 4.99 14.73
N THR A 499 -1.32 5.46 15.79
CA THR A 499 -0.72 6.42 16.73
C THR A 499 0.47 5.85 17.49
N GLU A 500 0.65 4.52 17.47
CA GLU A 500 1.77 3.82 18.10
C GLU A 500 3.05 3.82 17.26
N GLN A 501 3.03 4.28 15.99
CA GLN A 501 4.27 4.47 15.23
C GLN A 501 5.09 5.62 15.85
N LEU A 502 6.10 5.25 16.63
CA LEU A 502 6.86 6.15 17.50
C LEU A 502 7.68 7.18 16.72
N THR A 503 8.29 6.82 15.60
CA THR A 503 9.19 7.72 14.85
C THR A 503 9.02 7.62 13.33
N PHE A 504 9.32 8.72 12.63
CA PHE A 504 9.32 8.79 11.17
C PHE A 504 10.46 7.97 10.56
N ASP A 505 11.61 7.94 11.24
CA ASP A 505 12.77 7.16 10.84
C ASP A 505 12.49 5.65 10.86
N ASP A 506 11.69 5.14 11.80
CA ASP A 506 11.29 3.73 11.84
C ASP A 506 10.40 3.35 10.64
N ALA A 507 9.44 4.23 10.31
CA ALA A 507 8.58 4.04 9.15
C ALA A 507 9.38 4.10 7.85
N LEU A 508 10.30 5.06 7.72
CA LEU A 508 11.16 5.20 6.55
C LEU A 508 12.18 4.06 6.44
N SER A 509 12.77 3.60 7.53
CA SER A 509 13.75 2.51 7.52
C SER A 509 13.10 1.20 7.10
N THR A 510 11.92 0.87 7.64
CA THR A 510 11.11 -0.28 7.22
C THR A 510 10.83 -0.24 5.72
N ARG A 511 10.45 0.94 5.20
CA ARG A 511 10.19 1.14 3.78
C ARG A 511 11.44 1.08 2.91
N SER A 512 12.56 1.62 3.40
CA SER A 512 13.84 1.54 2.71
C SER A 512 14.29 0.08 2.57
N ARG A 513 14.09 -0.75 3.60
CA ARG A 513 14.37 -2.19 3.55
C ARG A 513 13.48 -2.90 2.53
N GLU A 514 12.19 -2.59 2.51
CA GLU A 514 11.28 -3.15 1.52
C GLU A 514 11.67 -2.72 0.09
N ARG A 515 12.01 -1.45 -0.12
CA ARG A 515 12.50 -0.95 -1.42
C ARG A 515 13.80 -1.62 -1.84
N VAL A 516 14.76 -1.78 -0.93
CA VAL A 516 16.03 -2.48 -1.19
C VAL A 516 15.75 -3.94 -1.53
N LEU A 517 14.86 -4.62 -0.79
CA LEU A 517 14.47 -6.00 -1.09
C LEU A 517 13.88 -6.12 -2.50
N TRP A 518 12.90 -5.29 -2.86
CA TRP A 518 12.32 -5.33 -4.21
C TRP A 518 13.32 -4.92 -5.28
N GLY A 519 14.25 -4.00 -4.98
CA GLY A 519 15.34 -3.62 -5.87
C GLY A 519 16.31 -4.77 -6.13
N VAL A 520 16.74 -5.47 -5.08
CA VAL A 520 17.62 -6.65 -5.17
C VAL A 520 16.92 -7.77 -5.92
N LEU A 521 15.66 -8.08 -5.61
CA LEU A 521 14.89 -9.10 -6.34
C LEU A 521 14.71 -8.75 -7.81
N SER A 522 14.48 -7.47 -8.13
CA SER A 522 14.41 -7.00 -9.52
C SER A 522 15.75 -7.15 -10.24
N ALA A 523 16.86 -6.81 -9.59
CA ALA A 523 18.20 -6.94 -10.15
C ALA A 523 18.55 -8.42 -10.39
N LEU A 524 18.28 -9.30 -9.42
CA LEU A 524 18.49 -10.74 -9.56
C LEU A 524 17.64 -11.32 -10.70
N ALA A 525 16.37 -10.93 -10.80
CA ALA A 525 15.50 -11.39 -11.88
C ALA A 525 15.97 -10.88 -13.26
N LEU A 526 16.50 -9.66 -13.34
CA LEU A 526 17.07 -9.13 -14.57
C LEU A 526 18.37 -9.86 -14.96
N VAL A 527 19.26 -10.14 -14.02
CA VAL A 527 20.48 -10.92 -14.26
C VAL A 527 20.13 -12.34 -14.72
N ALA A 528 19.17 -12.99 -14.07
CA ALA A 528 18.68 -14.30 -14.48
C ALA A 528 18.09 -14.27 -15.89
N LEU A 529 17.29 -13.25 -16.21
CA LEU A 529 16.73 -13.06 -17.55
C LEU A 529 17.82 -12.86 -18.61
N VAL A 530 18.80 -11.99 -18.36
CA VAL A 530 19.89 -11.70 -19.32
C VAL A 530 20.78 -12.93 -19.52
N GLY A 531 21.17 -13.61 -18.44
CA GLY A 531 21.95 -14.84 -18.53
C GLY A 531 21.21 -15.93 -19.29
N TRP A 532 19.91 -16.03 -19.08
CA TRP A 532 19.06 -16.95 -19.82
C TRP A 532 18.98 -16.58 -21.32
N ILE A 533 18.75 -15.30 -21.66
CA ILE A 533 18.71 -14.84 -23.06
C ILE A 533 20.04 -15.14 -23.76
N ALA A 534 21.16 -14.88 -23.10
CA ALA A 534 22.49 -15.18 -23.64
C ALA A 534 22.68 -16.69 -23.89
N GLY A 535 22.24 -17.54 -22.95
CA GLY A 535 22.26 -18.99 -23.11
C GLY A 535 21.40 -19.46 -24.28
N THR A 536 20.22 -18.88 -24.45
CA THR A 536 19.33 -19.14 -25.58
C THR A 536 19.94 -18.73 -26.91
N VAL A 537 20.51 -17.52 -27.00
CA VAL A 537 21.18 -17.07 -28.23
C VAL A 537 22.35 -17.98 -28.57
N ALA A 538 23.21 -18.30 -27.60
CA ALA A 538 24.35 -19.19 -27.82
C ALA A 538 23.91 -20.58 -28.33
N TYR A 539 22.84 -21.10 -27.76
CA TYR A 539 22.25 -22.36 -28.15
C TYR A 539 21.62 -22.35 -29.54
N VAL A 540 20.93 -21.27 -29.94
CA VAL A 540 20.34 -21.18 -31.29
C VAL A 540 21.44 -21.08 -32.35
N ILE A 541 22.60 -20.54 -31.99
CA ILE A 541 23.76 -20.40 -32.89
C ILE A 541 24.56 -21.72 -33.00
N SER A 542 24.53 -22.57 -31.97
CA SER A 542 25.24 -23.87 -31.93
C SER A 542 24.43 -24.99 -32.56
#